data_AF-A0A964KHZ0-F1
#
_entry.id   AF-A0A964KHZ0-F1
#
_cell.length_a   1.000
_cell.length_b   1.000
_cell.length_c   1.000
_cell.angle_alpha   90.00
_cell.angle_beta   90.00
_cell.angle_gamma   90.00
#
_symmetry.space_group_name_H-M   'P 1'
#
loop_
_entity.id
_entity.type
_entity.pdbx_description
1 polymer ?
#
loop_
_entity_poly.entity_id
_entity_poly.type
_entity_poly.pdbx_seq_one_letter_code
_entity_poly.pdbx_strand_id
1 'polypeptide(L)'
;MDDAPAYQIRRVKALLIANVNRDVTLPDLPTAAEAGVPGMEVDSWYALSAPARTPKAIIDRLHREVAAILRMPEIRERMLNAGLEPAGQSGEEVTRLIERDLKKWGPVIKRAGIKID
;
A
#
# COMPACT_ATOMS: atom_id res chain seq x y z
N MET A 1 -25.03 -16.58 8.82
CA MET A 1 -24.97 -15.13 9.10
C MET A 1 -23.54 -14.82 9.51
N ASP A 2 -22.59 -14.95 8.59
CA ASP A 2 -21.14 -14.80 8.86
C ASP A 2 -20.35 -14.35 7.61
N ASP A 3 -20.99 -13.60 6.70
CA ASP A 3 -20.35 -13.15 5.44
C ASP A 3 -19.95 -11.67 5.47
N ALA A 4 -19.72 -11.13 6.66
CA ALA A 4 -19.28 -9.74 6.79
C ALA A 4 -17.76 -9.64 6.48
N PRO A 5 -17.34 -8.75 5.57
CA PRO A 5 -15.92 -8.57 5.23
C PRO A 5 -15.08 -8.24 6.47
N ALA A 6 -13.81 -8.66 6.47
CA ALA A 6 -12.93 -8.74 7.65
C ALA A 6 -12.79 -7.45 8.50
N TYR A 7 -13.13 -6.27 7.98
CA TYR A 7 -13.13 -5.01 8.73
C TYR A 7 -14.34 -4.85 9.67
N GLN A 8 -15.39 -5.66 9.48
CA GLN A 8 -16.50 -5.80 10.42
C GLN A 8 -16.16 -6.82 11.54
N ILE A 9 -14.95 -6.78 12.09
CA ILE A 9 -14.75 -7.34 13.44
C ILE A 9 -15.78 -6.62 14.31
N ARG A 10 -16.81 -7.33 14.79
CA ARG A 10 -17.99 -6.82 15.52
C ARG A 10 -17.67 -6.04 16.83
N ARG A 11 -16.43 -5.63 17.03
CA ARG A 11 -15.92 -4.86 18.17
C ARG A 11 -15.16 -3.59 17.77
N VAL A 12 -14.94 -3.31 16.48
CA VAL A 12 -14.21 -2.12 16.02
C VAL A 12 -15.03 -1.39 14.97
N LYS A 13 -15.14 -0.05 15.10
CA LYS A 13 -15.76 0.82 14.10
C LYS A 13 -14.65 1.58 13.38
N ALA A 14 -14.43 1.25 12.10
CA ALA A 14 -13.56 2.04 11.25
C ALA A 14 -14.17 3.43 11.01
N LEU A 15 -13.36 4.49 11.11
CA LEU A 15 -13.83 5.88 10.99
C LEU A 15 -13.47 6.50 9.64
N LEU A 16 -12.31 6.15 9.10
CA LEU A 16 -11.75 6.64 7.86
C LEU A 16 -10.67 5.67 7.37
N ILE A 17 -10.24 5.85 6.12
CA ILE A 17 -9.00 5.28 5.58
C ILE A 17 -7.95 6.37 5.40
N ALA A 18 -6.68 6.00 5.52
CA ALA A 18 -5.56 6.94 5.40
C ALA A 18 -5.00 7.05 3.96
N ASN A 19 -5.58 6.34 2.99
CA ASN A 19 -5.21 6.43 1.58
C ASN A 19 -5.70 7.76 0.98
N VAL A 20 -5.04 8.21 -0.09
CA VAL A 20 -5.46 9.41 -0.84
C VAL A 20 -6.85 9.23 -1.45
N ASN A 21 -7.13 8.02 -1.92
CA ASN A 21 -8.36 7.65 -2.61
C ASN A 21 -9.12 6.60 -1.80
N ARG A 22 -10.44 6.53 -2.01
CA ARG A 22 -11.29 5.48 -1.45
C ARG A 22 -10.83 4.10 -1.91
N ASP A 23 -10.81 3.15 -0.98
CA ASP A 23 -10.53 1.75 -1.25
C ASP A 23 -11.81 1.09 -1.81
N VAL A 24 -11.68 0.37 -2.92
CA VAL A 24 -12.82 -0.27 -3.60
C VAL A 24 -13.48 -1.36 -2.76
N THR A 25 -12.75 -1.93 -1.79
CA THR A 25 -13.24 -2.93 -0.84
C THR A 25 -13.90 -2.30 0.40
N LEU A 26 -13.66 -0.99 0.63
CA LEU A 26 -14.20 -0.22 1.75
C LEU A 26 -14.91 1.07 1.27
N PRO A 27 -15.87 0.99 0.34
CA PRO A 27 -16.44 2.17 -0.33
C PRO A 27 -17.17 3.13 0.61
N ASP A 28 -17.66 2.64 1.76
CA ASP A 28 -18.39 3.43 2.76
C ASP A 28 -17.47 4.25 3.67
N LEU A 29 -16.17 3.93 3.73
CA LEU A 29 -15.24 4.67 4.57
C LEU A 29 -14.72 5.92 3.84
N PRO A 30 -14.80 7.10 4.47
CA PRO A 30 -14.21 8.30 3.91
C PRO A 30 -12.68 8.25 3.95
N THR A 31 -12.03 8.95 3.05
CA THR A 31 -10.61 9.27 3.22
C THR A 31 -10.42 10.25 4.39
N ALA A 32 -9.21 10.36 4.91
CA ALA A 32 -8.89 11.35 5.94
C ALA A 32 -9.25 12.79 5.52
N ALA A 33 -9.03 13.15 4.26
CA ALA A 33 -9.38 14.46 3.72
C ALA A 33 -10.90 14.68 3.71
N GLU A 34 -11.68 13.69 3.30
CA GLU A 34 -13.15 13.73 3.33
C GLU A 34 -13.70 13.79 4.76
N ALA A 35 -12.98 13.19 5.72
CA ALA A 35 -13.32 13.19 7.14
C ALA A 35 -12.88 14.47 7.89
N GLY A 36 -12.35 15.49 7.18
CA GLY A 36 -11.96 16.77 7.78
C GLY A 36 -10.54 16.82 8.36
N VAL A 37 -9.68 15.87 8.00
CA VAL A 37 -8.25 15.83 8.39
C VAL A 37 -7.37 15.98 7.13
N PRO A 38 -7.34 17.17 6.50
CA PRO A 38 -6.60 17.38 5.27
C PRO A 38 -5.09 17.20 5.48
N GLY A 39 -4.42 16.60 4.49
CA GLY A 39 -2.97 16.35 4.55
C GLY A 39 -2.56 15.12 5.37
N MET A 40 -3.49 14.46 6.05
CA MET A 40 -3.24 13.14 6.63
C MET A 40 -3.35 12.09 5.53
N GLU A 41 -2.21 11.55 5.15
CA GLU A 41 -2.10 10.45 4.20
C GLU A 41 -1.05 9.48 4.74
N VAL A 42 -1.42 8.22 4.93
CA VAL A 42 -0.53 7.17 5.43
C VAL A 42 -0.85 5.91 4.65
N ASP A 43 -0.28 5.84 3.45
CA ASP A 43 -0.41 4.68 2.58
C ASP A 43 0.72 3.68 2.88
N SER A 44 0.37 2.41 3.01
CA SER A 44 1.30 1.31 3.29
C SER A 44 1.42 0.44 2.05
N TRP A 45 2.65 0.25 1.58
CA TRP A 45 2.91 -0.49 0.35
C TRP A 45 3.99 -1.56 0.54
N TYR A 46 3.99 -2.53 -0.36
CA TYR A 46 4.96 -3.60 -0.42
C TYR A 46 5.68 -3.55 -1.77
N ALA A 47 6.99 -3.77 -1.76
CA ALA A 47 7.77 -3.94 -2.98
C ALA A 47 8.76 -5.07 -2.85
N LEU A 48 9.11 -5.65 -4.00
CA LEU A 48 10.21 -6.60 -4.11
C LEU A 48 11.51 -5.82 -4.37
N SER A 49 12.56 -6.21 -3.65
CA SER A 49 13.91 -5.68 -3.84
C SER A 49 14.87 -6.79 -4.22
N ALA A 50 15.96 -6.41 -4.88
CA ALA A 50 17.04 -7.30 -5.27
C ALA A 50 18.38 -6.64 -4.93
N PRO A 51 19.49 -7.40 -4.83
CA PRO A 51 20.82 -6.84 -4.61
C PRO A 51 21.15 -5.70 -5.59
N ALA A 52 21.86 -4.67 -5.12
CA ALA A 52 22.11 -3.43 -5.88
C ALA A 52 22.80 -3.64 -7.25
N ARG A 53 23.54 -4.74 -7.42
CA ARG A 53 24.25 -5.08 -8.66
C ARG A 53 23.56 -6.18 -9.48
N THR A 54 22.30 -6.48 -9.20
CA THR A 54 21.50 -7.42 -10.00
C THR A 54 21.42 -6.92 -11.45
N PRO A 55 21.78 -7.73 -12.45
CA PRO A 55 21.73 -7.30 -13.85
C PRO A 55 20.31 -6.88 -14.27
N LYS A 56 20.22 -5.81 -15.07
CA LYS A 56 18.93 -5.27 -15.55
C LYS A 56 18.04 -6.33 -16.19
N ALA A 57 18.59 -7.24 -17.00
CA ALA A 57 17.83 -8.32 -17.63
C ALA A 57 17.10 -9.24 -16.62
N ILE A 58 17.67 -9.44 -15.42
CA ILE A 58 17.05 -10.22 -14.36
C ILE A 58 15.93 -9.42 -13.69
N ILE A 59 16.15 -8.13 -13.43
CA ILE A 59 15.12 -7.23 -12.90
C ILE A 59 13.91 -7.15 -13.85
N ASP A 60 14.18 -6.96 -15.14
CA ASP A 60 13.13 -6.85 -16.16
C ASP A 60 12.33 -8.15 -16.27
N ARG A 61 13.01 -9.31 -16.17
CA ARG A 61 12.33 -10.61 -16.10
C ARG A 61 11.46 -10.71 -14.85
N LEU A 62 12.00 -10.43 -13.66
CA LEU A 62 11.25 -10.49 -12.40
C LEU A 62 10.01 -9.59 -12.44
N HIS A 63 10.16 -8.34 -12.88
CA HIS A 63 9.04 -7.42 -13.02
C HIS A 63 7.96 -7.98 -13.95
N ARG A 64 8.34 -8.51 -15.13
CA ARG A 64 7.39 -9.08 -16.08
C ARG A 64 6.63 -10.27 -15.49
N GLU A 65 7.32 -11.22 -14.88
CA GLU A 65 6.66 -12.41 -14.31
C GLU A 65 5.75 -12.03 -13.13
N VAL A 66 6.19 -11.14 -12.23
CA VAL A 66 5.38 -10.67 -11.11
C VAL A 66 4.17 -9.89 -11.60
N ALA A 67 4.32 -9.01 -12.60
CA ALA A 67 3.21 -8.29 -13.20
C ALA A 67 2.20 -9.23 -13.90
N ALA A 68 2.64 -10.36 -14.44
CA ALA A 68 1.74 -11.38 -14.96
C ALA A 68 0.97 -12.08 -13.81
N ILE A 69 1.67 -12.46 -12.74
CA ILE A 69 1.06 -13.10 -11.55
C ILE A 69 0.02 -12.19 -10.89
N LEU A 70 0.30 -10.90 -10.72
CA LEU A 70 -0.65 -9.94 -10.12
C LEU A 70 -1.93 -9.75 -10.95
N ARG A 71 -1.92 -10.11 -12.24
CA ARG A 71 -3.11 -10.09 -13.11
C ARG A 71 -3.92 -11.38 -13.06
N MET A 72 -3.40 -12.45 -12.45
CA MET A 72 -4.13 -13.70 -12.28
C MET A 72 -5.33 -13.48 -11.35
N PRO A 73 -6.57 -13.80 -11.77
CA PRO A 73 -7.77 -13.51 -10.99
C PRO A 73 -7.72 -14.04 -9.55
N GLU A 74 -7.22 -15.25 -9.36
CA GLU A 74 -7.10 -15.91 -8.06
C GLU A 74 -6.09 -15.23 -7.13
N ILE A 75 -5.04 -14.62 -7.69
CA ILE A 75 -4.05 -13.86 -6.92
C ILE A 75 -4.64 -12.50 -6.54
N ARG A 76 -5.26 -11.83 -7.51
CA ARG A 76 -5.95 -10.56 -7.28
C ARG A 76 -7.01 -10.70 -6.20
N GLU A 77 -7.84 -11.73 -6.25
CA GLU A 77 -8.88 -12.00 -5.25
C GLU A 77 -8.26 -12.25 -3.86
N ARG A 78 -7.21 -13.08 -3.77
CA ARG A 78 -6.52 -13.33 -2.51
C ARG A 78 -5.91 -12.07 -1.90
N MET A 79 -5.31 -11.20 -2.72
CA MET A 79 -4.75 -9.94 -2.25
C MET A 79 -5.85 -9.01 -1.74
N LEU A 80 -6.96 -8.85 -2.48
CA LEU A 80 -8.08 -8.02 -2.05
C LEU A 80 -8.72 -8.54 -0.76
N ASN A 81 -8.86 -9.86 -0.61
CA ASN A 81 -9.35 -10.48 0.62
C ASN A 81 -8.40 -10.26 1.82
N ALA A 82 -7.11 -10.04 1.56
CA ALA A 82 -6.12 -9.66 2.56
C ALA A 82 -6.02 -8.14 2.78
N GLY A 83 -6.87 -7.33 2.13
CA GLY A 83 -6.82 -5.86 2.19
C GLY A 83 -5.65 -5.26 1.42
N LEU A 84 -5.16 -5.94 0.39
CA LEU A 84 -4.05 -5.51 -0.46
C LEU A 84 -4.52 -5.28 -1.89
N GLU A 85 -4.16 -4.14 -2.46
CA GLU A 85 -4.38 -3.85 -3.88
C GLU A 85 -3.17 -4.29 -4.71
N PRO A 86 -3.35 -5.10 -5.78
CA PRO A 86 -2.24 -5.44 -6.66
C PRO A 86 -1.70 -4.22 -7.40
N ALA A 87 -0.43 -3.88 -7.15
CA ALA A 87 0.26 -2.78 -7.81
C ALA A 87 1.32 -3.31 -8.81
N GLY A 88 1.12 -3.03 -10.09
CA GLY A 88 2.03 -3.45 -11.18
C GLY A 88 3.09 -2.41 -11.56
N GLN A 89 3.53 -1.59 -10.60
CA GLN A 89 4.49 -0.50 -10.83
C GLN A 89 5.83 -1.04 -11.36
N SER A 90 6.45 -0.27 -12.25
CA SER A 90 7.82 -0.45 -12.71
C SER A 90 8.82 -0.19 -11.58
N GLY A 91 10.05 -0.71 -11.71
CA GLY A 91 11.11 -0.48 -10.72
C GLY A 91 11.45 1.01 -10.51
N GLU A 92 11.32 1.82 -11.56
CA GLU A 92 11.52 3.27 -11.45
C GLU A 92 10.39 3.96 -10.67
N GLU A 93 9.15 3.51 -10.84
CA GLU A 93 8.01 4.02 -10.07
C GLU A 93 8.15 3.66 -8.59
N VAL A 94 8.57 2.43 -8.28
CA VAL A 94 8.89 2.01 -6.90
C VAL A 94 10.04 2.83 -6.32
N THR A 95 11.06 3.17 -7.12
CA THR A 95 12.16 4.03 -6.66
C THR A 95 11.64 5.43 -6.31
N ARG A 96 10.79 6.02 -7.15
CA ARG A 96 10.15 7.32 -6.87
C ARG A 96 9.26 7.25 -5.63
N LEU A 97 8.56 6.14 -5.41
CA LEU A 97 7.75 5.89 -4.22
C LEU A 97 8.61 5.90 -2.94
N ILE A 98 9.74 5.20 -2.94
CA ILE A 98 10.71 5.19 -1.83
C ILE A 98 11.22 6.61 -1.55
N GLU A 99 11.66 7.34 -2.58
CA GLU A 99 12.18 8.70 -2.40
C GLU A 99 11.14 9.66 -1.82
N ARG A 100 9.89 9.56 -2.28
CA ARG A 100 8.77 10.35 -1.76
C ARG A 100 8.54 10.07 -0.29
N ASP A 101 8.53 8.79 0.10
CA ASP A 101 8.28 8.38 1.47
C ASP A 101 9.42 8.76 2.40
N LEU A 102 10.68 8.64 1.96
CA LEU A 102 11.84 9.14 2.71
C LEU A 102 11.73 10.66 2.98
N LYS A 103 11.34 11.44 1.96
CA LYS A 103 11.13 12.90 2.08
C LYS A 103 9.98 13.24 3.03
N LYS A 104 8.92 12.43 3.06
CA LYS A 104 7.75 12.62 3.93
C LYS A 104 8.04 12.25 5.38
N TRP A 105 8.56 11.04 5.60
CA TRP A 105 8.67 10.46 6.94
C TRP A 105 9.89 10.94 7.72
N GLY A 106 11.01 11.26 7.06
CA GLY A 106 12.21 11.77 7.73
C GLY A 106 11.93 12.99 8.63
N PRO A 107 11.26 14.05 8.13
CA PRO A 107 10.85 15.19 8.95
C PRO A 107 9.83 14.85 10.04
N VAL A 108 8.88 13.94 9.78
CA VAL A 108 7.88 13.52 10.76
C VAL A 108 8.54 12.85 11.96
N ILE A 109 9.42 11.86 11.70
CA ILE A 109 10.18 11.14 12.73
C ILE A 109 10.99 12.11 13.58
N LYS A 110 11.73 13.03 12.94
CA LYS A 110 12.54 14.04 13.62
C LYS A 110 11.70 14.97 14.51
N ARG A 111 10.59 15.50 14.00
CA ARG A 111 9.71 16.41 14.77
C ARG A 111 9.02 15.71 15.93
N ALA A 112 8.61 14.46 15.75
CA ALA A 112 7.93 13.68 16.77
C ALA A 112 8.89 13.07 17.81
N GLY A 113 10.21 13.19 17.61
CA GLY A 113 11.20 12.61 18.51
C GLY A 113 11.19 11.07 18.55
N ILE A 114 10.68 10.42 17.50
CA ILE A 114 10.54 8.96 17.43
C ILE A 114 11.92 8.32 17.29
N LYS A 115 12.20 7.32 18.13
CA LYS A 115 13.39 6.48 18.08
C LYS A 115 12.97 5.02 18.11
N ILE A 116 13.71 4.17 17.42
CA ILE A 116 13.65 2.72 17.58
C ILE A 116 14.69 2.39 18.65
N ASP A 117 14.30 1.59 19.63
CA ASP A 117 15.11 1.09 20.74
C ASP A 117 16.09 -0.03 20.32
#